data_AF-A0A7S1QT94-F1
#
_entry.id   AF-A0A7S1QT94-F1
#
_cell.length_a   1.000
_cell.length_b   1.000
_cell.length_c   1.000
_cell.angle_alpha   90.00
_cell.angle_beta   90.00
_cell.angle_gamma   90.00
#
_symmetry.space_group_name_H-M   'P 1'
#
loop_
_entity.id
_entity.type
_entity.pdbx_description
1 polymer ?
#
loop_
_entity_poly.entity_id
_entity_poly.type
_entity_poly.pdbx_seq_one_letter_code
_entity_poly.pdbx_strand_id
1 'polypeptide(L)'
;AGAGAEAAPRLRAFVAALRTNPMLREEVLREGAGIAQRLATQDTREWANDGLKAQREAWVRDSMVEASHVEGHITTCPECGGRAVLETGNSAGFKMPKAFAHYKCLEVACGKETHRGE
;
A
#
# COMPACT_ATOMS: atom_id res chain seq x y z
N ALA A 1 -31.62 -7.52 -10.23
CA ALA A 1 -31.56 -8.12 -8.88
C ALA A 1 -30.11 -8.08 -8.39
N GLY A 2 -29.73 -7.05 -7.63
CA GLY A 2 -28.32 -6.82 -7.26
C GLY A 2 -28.07 -6.45 -5.80
N ALA A 3 -29.11 -6.09 -5.03
CA ALA A 3 -28.95 -5.62 -3.65
C ALA A 3 -28.71 -6.75 -2.62
N GLY A 4 -29.16 -7.98 -2.90
CA GLY A 4 -29.10 -9.09 -1.94
C GLY A 4 -27.71 -9.70 -1.75
N ALA A 5 -26.86 -9.66 -2.78
CA ALA A 5 -25.54 -10.30 -2.73
C ALA A 5 -24.52 -9.51 -1.88
N GLU A 6 -24.58 -8.17 -1.90
CA GLU A 6 -23.70 -7.31 -1.11
C GLU A 6 -24.21 -7.03 0.32
N ALA A 7 -25.52 -7.16 0.55
CA ALA A 7 -26.10 -6.90 1.86
C ALA A 7 -25.60 -7.91 2.93
N ALA A 8 -25.50 -9.19 2.58
CA ALA A 8 -25.12 -10.24 3.54
C ALA A 8 -23.65 -10.13 4.03
N PRO A 9 -22.64 -9.88 3.18
CA PRO A 9 -21.29 -9.57 3.64
C PRO A 9 -21.23 -8.30 4.51
N ARG A 10 -21.95 -7.24 4.13
CA ARG A 10 -21.95 -5.98 4.85
C ARG A 10 -22.55 -6.10 6.25
N LEU A 11 -23.69 -6.80 6.37
CA LEU A 11 -24.30 -7.10 7.67
C LEU A 11 -23.38 -7.94 8.55
N ARG A 12 -22.68 -8.93 7.98
CA ARG A 12 -21.68 -9.71 8.73
C ARG A 12 -20.53 -8.82 9.23
N ALA A 13 -20.03 -7.91 8.40
CA ALA A 13 -18.99 -6.95 8.80
C ALA A 13 -19.49 -6.02 9.91
N PHE A 14 -20.74 -5.55 9.83
CA PHE A 14 -21.35 -4.70 10.86
C PHE A 14 -21.49 -5.45 12.19
N VAL A 15 -22.01 -6.68 12.17
CA VAL A 15 -22.11 -7.53 13.37
C VAL A 15 -20.73 -7.80 13.97
N ALA A 16 -19.71 -8.04 13.14
CA ALA A 16 -18.34 -8.21 13.63
C ALA A 16 -17.81 -6.92 14.28
N ALA A 17 -18.03 -5.76 13.67
CA ALA A 17 -17.63 -4.47 14.23
C ALA A 17 -18.32 -4.17 15.56
N LEU A 18 -19.62 -4.45 15.69
CA LEU A 18 -20.34 -4.30 16.97
C LEU A 18 -19.76 -5.15 18.10
N ARG A 19 -19.14 -6.30 17.78
CA ARG A 19 -18.49 -7.17 18.78
C ARG A 19 -17.15 -6.60 19.23
N THR A 20 -16.38 -5.99 18.34
CA THR A 20 -14.99 -5.57 18.57
C THR A 20 -14.83 -4.06 18.85
N ASN A 21 -15.86 -3.26 18.61
CA ASN A 21 -15.87 -1.82 18.84
C ASN A 21 -16.96 -1.43 19.85
N PRO A 22 -16.62 -1.21 21.13
CA PRO A 22 -17.60 -0.85 22.16
C PRO A 22 -18.23 0.54 21.91
N MET A 23 -17.46 1.49 21.38
CA MET A 23 -17.96 2.84 21.07
C MET A 23 -19.06 2.81 20.02
N LEU A 24 -18.88 2.03 18.95
CA LEU A 24 -19.91 1.84 17.92
C LEU A 24 -21.18 1.21 18.51
N ARG A 25 -21.04 0.28 19.47
CA ARG A 25 -22.18 -0.35 20.14
C ARG A 25 -22.96 0.67 20.98
N GLU A 26 -22.26 1.49 21.76
CA GLU A 26 -22.88 2.54 22.57
C GLU A 26 -23.60 3.57 21.68
N GLU A 27 -22.99 3.96 20.57
CA GLU A 27 -23.58 4.87 19.59
C GLU A 27 -24.89 4.33 19.01
N VAL A 28 -24.90 3.06 18.60
CA VAL A 28 -26.09 2.37 18.07
C VAL A 28 -27.18 2.23 19.14
N LEU A 29 -26.82 1.92 20.38
CA LEU A 29 -27.79 1.83 21.48
C LEU A 29 -28.39 3.19 21.83
N ARG A 30 -27.59 4.25 21.77
CA ARG A 30 -28.02 5.62 22.10
C ARG A 30 -28.93 6.22 21.03
N GLU A 31 -28.61 6.05 19.75
CA GLU A 31 -29.36 6.63 18.63
C GLU A 31 -30.47 5.72 18.09
N GLY A 32 -30.41 4.42 18.41
CA GLY A 32 -31.41 3.43 18.01
C GLY A 32 -31.53 3.32 16.48
N ALA A 33 -32.76 3.30 15.96
CA ALA A 33 -33.00 3.14 14.52
C ALA A 33 -32.58 4.36 13.68
N GLY A 34 -32.43 5.55 14.29
CA GLY A 34 -32.10 6.79 13.57
C GLY A 34 -30.73 6.77 12.90
N ILE A 35 -29.81 5.97 13.41
CA ILE A 35 -28.44 5.85 12.88
C ILE A 35 -28.32 4.92 11.66
N ALA A 36 -29.36 4.11 11.39
CA ALA A 36 -29.30 3.04 10.40
C ALA A 36 -28.96 3.54 8.99
N GLN A 37 -29.53 4.67 8.57
CA GLN A 37 -29.26 5.24 7.25
C GLN A 37 -27.81 5.74 7.13
N ARG A 38 -27.29 6.39 8.18
CA ARG A 38 -25.90 6.86 8.26
C ARG A 38 -24.92 5.68 8.15
N LEU A 39 -25.15 4.64 8.94
CA LEU A 39 -24.34 3.43 8.89
C LEU A 39 -24.46 2.70 7.55
N ALA A 40 -25.65 2.66 6.95
CA ALA A 40 -25.86 2.01 5.65
C ALA A 40 -25.00 2.64 4.54
N THR A 41 -24.75 3.96 4.60
CA THR A 41 -23.91 4.68 3.63
C THR A 41 -22.42 4.74 3.99
N GLN A 42 -22.06 4.45 5.24
CA GLN A 42 -20.68 4.58 5.74
C GLN A 42 -19.74 3.51 5.15
N ASP A 43 -18.44 3.78 5.02
CA ASP A 43 -17.50 2.69 4.73
C ASP A 43 -17.41 1.73 5.93
N THR A 44 -17.48 0.43 5.66
CA THR A 44 -17.27 -0.64 6.66
C THR A 44 -15.96 -0.50 7.45
N ARG A 45 -14.93 0.13 6.87
CA ARG A 45 -13.64 0.40 7.51
C ARG A 45 -13.77 1.38 8.67
N GLU A 46 -14.75 2.28 8.61
CA GLU A 46 -14.96 3.30 9.64
C GLU A 46 -15.60 2.73 10.91
N TRP A 47 -16.24 1.56 10.82
CA TRP A 47 -16.79 0.84 11.97
C TRP A 47 -15.72 0.18 12.85
N ALA A 48 -14.48 0.10 12.36
CA ALA A 48 -13.36 -0.41 13.14
C ALA A 48 -13.11 0.44 14.39
N ASN A 49 -12.60 -0.19 15.44
CA ASN A 49 -12.13 0.54 16.62
C ASN A 49 -10.87 1.36 16.30
N ASP A 50 -10.57 2.33 17.15
CA ASP A 50 -9.48 3.29 16.90
C ASP A 50 -8.10 2.61 16.85
N GLY A 51 -7.90 1.55 17.63
CA GLY A 51 -6.66 0.76 17.59
C GLY A 51 -6.42 0.12 16.22
N LEU A 52 -7.45 -0.48 15.62
CA LEU A 52 -7.35 -1.09 14.30
C LEU A 52 -7.23 -0.03 13.19
N LYS A 53 -7.86 1.14 13.35
CA LYS A 53 -7.67 2.28 12.44
C LYS A 53 -6.21 2.76 12.47
N ALA A 54 -5.67 3.00 13.66
CA ALA A 54 -4.28 3.40 13.83
C ALA A 54 -3.28 2.37 13.25
N GLN A 55 -3.56 1.08 13.46
CA GLN A 55 -2.74 0.00 12.89
C GLN A 55 -2.78 0.01 11.36
N ARG A 56 -3.96 0.19 10.75
CA ARG A 56 -4.08 0.29 9.29
C ARG A 56 -3.35 1.50 8.74
N GLU A 57 -3.44 2.65 9.41
CA GLU A 57 -2.68 3.85 9.02
C GLU A 57 -1.17 3.62 9.11
N ALA A 58 -0.70 2.92 10.15
CA ALA A 58 0.69 2.52 10.27
C ALA A 58 1.12 1.64 9.09
N TRP A 59 0.35 0.60 8.77
CA TRP A 59 0.63 -0.26 7.62
C TRP A 59 0.62 0.49 6.30
N VAL A 60 -0.30 1.42 6.09
CA VAL A 60 -0.30 2.24 4.87
C VAL A 60 0.99 3.05 4.76
N ARG A 61 1.47 3.64 5.86
CA ARG A 61 2.77 4.33 5.87
C ARG A 61 3.92 3.38 5.58
N ASP A 62 3.96 2.23 6.24
CA ASP A 62 5.04 1.25 6.09
C ASP A 62 5.09 0.71 4.66
N SER A 63 3.94 0.37 4.07
CA SER A 63 3.85 -0.08 2.69
C SER A 63 4.26 0.99 1.68
N MET A 64 3.96 2.27 1.94
CA MET A 64 4.44 3.36 1.09
C MET A 64 5.95 3.53 1.19
N VAL A 65 6.52 3.41 2.39
CA VAL A 65 7.98 3.45 2.60
C VAL A 65 8.65 2.29 1.86
N GLU A 66 8.14 1.07 2.03
CA GLU A 66 8.64 -0.12 1.34
C GLU A 66 8.55 0.02 -0.18
N ALA A 67 7.40 0.46 -0.72
CA ALA A 67 7.23 0.68 -2.15
C ALA A 67 8.10 1.82 -2.71
N SER A 68 8.49 2.78 -1.88
CA SER A 68 9.41 3.87 -2.26
C SER A 68 10.88 3.49 -2.13
N HIS A 69 11.19 2.33 -1.53
CA HIS A 69 12.55 1.85 -1.43
C HIS A 69 13.05 1.50 -2.83
N VAL A 70 13.99 2.29 -3.34
CA VAL A 70 14.69 1.96 -4.57
C VAL A 70 15.67 0.84 -4.23
N GLU A 71 15.34 -0.39 -4.63
CA GLU A 71 16.28 -1.50 -4.56
C GLU A 71 17.50 -1.17 -5.42
N GLY A 72 18.67 -1.03 -4.81
CA GLY A 72 19.91 -0.81 -5.54
C GLY A 72 21.06 -0.33 -4.67
N HIS A 73 22.28 -0.68 -5.07
CA HIS A 73 23.47 -0.19 -4.39
C HIS A 73 23.76 1.25 -4.84
N ILE A 74 23.92 2.18 -3.90
CA ILE A 74 24.36 3.54 -4.28
C ILE A 74 25.82 3.47 -4.68
N THR A 75 26.11 3.82 -5.93
CA THR A 75 27.46 3.86 -6.51
C THR A 75 27.70 5.17 -7.25
N THR A 76 28.87 5.29 -7.85
CA THR A 76 29.26 6.46 -8.66
C THR A 76 28.66 6.37 -10.05
N CYS A 77 28.00 7.44 -10.50
CA CYS A 77 27.49 7.57 -11.85
C CYS A 77 28.66 7.54 -12.86
N PRO A 78 28.63 6.65 -13.86
CA PRO A 78 29.72 6.54 -14.84
C PRO A 78 29.82 7.77 -15.76
N GLU A 79 28.77 8.58 -15.85
CA GLU A 79 28.70 9.74 -16.74
C GLU A 79 29.20 11.03 -16.09
N CYS A 80 28.72 11.35 -14.88
CA CYS A 80 29.02 12.62 -14.23
C CYS A 80 29.86 12.49 -12.95
N GLY A 81 30.17 11.27 -12.50
CA GLY A 81 30.86 11.04 -11.22
C GLY A 81 30.01 11.32 -9.97
N GLY A 82 28.74 11.70 -10.14
CA GLY A 82 27.78 11.93 -9.05
C GLY A 82 27.22 10.63 -8.47
N ARG A 83 26.17 10.70 -7.65
CA ARG A 83 25.53 9.50 -7.08
C ARG A 83 24.59 8.85 -8.09
N ALA A 84 24.61 7.53 -8.16
CA ALA A 84 23.68 6.74 -8.96
C ALA A 84 23.22 5.51 -8.18
N VAL A 85 21.97 5.10 -8.41
CA VAL A 85 21.47 3.79 -7.98
C VAL A 85 21.93 2.76 -9.02
N LEU A 86 22.56 1.69 -8.55
CA LEU A 86 22.92 0.53 -9.35
C LEU A 86 21.99 -0.64 -9.02
N GLU A 87 21.22 -1.04 -10.03
CA GLU A 87 20.43 -2.26 -10.04
C GLU A 87 21.16 -3.32 -10.86
N THR A 88 21.57 -4.43 -10.23
CA THR A 88 22.14 -5.58 -10.93
C THR A 88 21.16 -6.73 -10.93
N GLY A 89 21.07 -7.46 -12.05
CA GLY A 89 20.21 -8.61 -12.15
C GLY A 89 20.60 -9.53 -13.30
N ASN A 90 19.97 -10.70 -13.33
CA ASN A 90 20.14 -11.66 -14.42
C ASN A 90 18.80 -11.80 -15.13
N SER A 91 18.76 -11.49 -16.43
CA SER A 91 17.57 -11.75 -17.22
C SER A 91 17.51 -13.23 -17.59
N ALA A 92 16.45 -13.94 -17.19
CA ALA A 92 16.15 -15.29 -17.66
C ALA A 92 15.52 -15.24 -19.07
N GLY A 93 16.25 -14.69 -20.03
CA GLY A 93 15.87 -14.65 -21.44
C GLY A 93 16.42 -15.87 -22.19
N PHE A 94 15.60 -16.48 -23.05
CA PHE A 94 15.85 -17.75 -23.74
C PHE A 94 17.28 -17.85 -24.34
N LYS A 95 17.97 -18.94 -23.94
CA LYS A 95 19.27 -19.50 -24.40
C LYS A 95 20.53 -19.16 -23.59
N MET A 96 20.69 -18.00 -22.95
CA MET A 96 21.77 -17.77 -21.96
C MET A 96 21.39 -16.66 -20.96
N PRO A 97 21.67 -16.83 -19.64
CA PRO A 97 21.48 -15.77 -18.66
C PRO A 97 22.47 -14.63 -18.98
N LYS A 98 21.94 -13.42 -19.19
CA LYS A 98 22.74 -12.20 -19.35
C LYS A 98 22.68 -11.39 -18.05
N ALA A 99 23.85 -11.10 -17.50
CA ALA A 99 23.96 -10.16 -16.39
C ALA A 99 23.75 -8.74 -16.91
N PHE A 100 22.95 -7.96 -16.19
CA PHE A 100 22.73 -6.55 -16.49
C PHE A 100 23.02 -5.69 -15.26
N ALA A 101 23.52 -4.49 -15.52
CA ALA A 101 23.76 -3.43 -14.57
C ALA A 101 23.08 -2.16 -15.08
N HIS A 102 22.06 -1.69 -14.36
CA HIS A 102 21.30 -0.48 -14.66
C HIS A 102 21.71 0.60 -13.67
N TYR A 103 22.20 1.72 -14.18
CA TYR A 103 22.60 2.88 -13.39
C TYR A 103 21.56 3.98 -13.58
N LYS A 104 21.01 4.52 -12.50
CA LYS A 104 20.14 5.70 -12.52
C LYS A 104 20.76 6.82 -11.70
N CYS A 105 21.19 7.89 -12.36
CA CYS A 105 21.82 9.02 -11.68
C CYS A 105 20.80 9.80 -10.83
N LEU A 106 21.17 10.08 -9.58
CA LEU A 106 20.36 10.86 -8.62
C LEU A 106 20.63 12.37 -8.69
N GLU A 107 21.66 12.80 -9.41
CA GLU A 107 21.99 14.23 -9.56
C GLU A 107 21.06 14.87 -10.60
N VAL A 108 20.32 15.90 -10.19
CA VAL A 108 19.28 16.58 -11.01
C VAL A 108 19.83 17.11 -12.34
N ALA A 109 21.09 17.55 -12.36
CA ALA A 109 21.74 18.06 -13.56
C ALA A 109 22.14 16.96 -14.56
N CYS A 110 22.30 15.71 -14.10
CA CYS A 110 22.65 14.59 -14.96
C CYS A 110 21.40 13.79 -15.33
N GLY A 111 20.69 13.21 -14.35
CA GLY A 111 19.45 12.47 -14.53
C GLY A 111 19.50 11.28 -15.50
N LYS A 112 20.68 10.90 -16.01
CA LYS A 112 20.84 9.87 -17.04
C LYS A 112 20.63 8.47 -16.46
N GLU A 113 20.04 7.62 -17.29
CA GLU A 113 19.94 6.18 -17.07
C GLU A 113 20.91 5.46 -18.02
N THR A 114 21.72 4.53 -17.51
CA THR A 114 22.74 3.81 -18.29
C THR A 114 22.61 2.32 -18.07
N HIS A 115 22.55 1.55 -19.16
CA HIS A 115 22.50 0.10 -19.12
C HIS A 115 23.85 -0.47 -19.57
N ARG A 116 24.53 -1.23 -18.70
CA ARG A 116 25.67 -2.06 -19.08
C ARG A 116 25.23 -3.52 -19.01
N GLY A 117 25.27 -4.21 -20.14
CA GLY A 117 25.13 -5.66 -20.19
C GLY A 117 26.48 -6.28 -20.50
N GLU A 118 26.92 -7.22 -19.67
CA GLU A 118 28.10 -8.06 -19.94
C GLU A 118 27.73 -9.26 -20.82
#